data_AF-A0AAD8EJZ4-F1
#
_entry.id   AF-A0AAD8EJZ4-F1
#
_cell.length_a   1.000
_cell.length_b   1.000
_cell.length_c   1.000
_cell.angle_alpha   90.00
_cell.angle_beta   90.00
_cell.angle_gamma   90.00
#
_symmetry.space_group_name_H-M   'P 1'
#
loop_
_entity.id
_entity.type
_entity.pdbx_description
1 polymer ?
#
loop_
_entity_poly.entity_id
_entity_poly.type
_entity_poly.pdbx_seq_one_letter_code
_entity_poly.pdbx_strand_id
1 'polypeptide(L)' 'LFRFAISESGSALSPWALQSPESCVARAERLATSFGSVTTDPAEILKTLMTVDPEECFLKFSGIML' A
#
# COMPACT_ATOMS: atom_id res chain seq x y z
N LEU A 1 18.08 20.31 3.68
CA LEU A 1 16.97 20.42 4.66
C LEU A 1 17.30 19.81 6.03
N PHE A 2 18.52 19.32 6.29
CA PHE A 2 18.99 18.90 7.62
C PHE A 2 20.53 18.97 7.69
N ARG A 3 21.11 18.93 8.91
CA ARG A 3 22.57 18.98 9.14
C ARG A 3 23.19 17.60 9.40
N PHE A 4 22.49 16.72 10.12
CA PHE A 4 22.90 15.35 10.42
C PHE A 4 21.67 14.43 10.50
N ALA A 5 21.88 13.12 10.37
CA ALA A 5 20.86 12.09 10.55
C ALA A 5 21.47 10.86 11.23
N ILE A 6 20.71 10.22 12.11
CA ILE A 6 21.04 8.94 12.75
C ILE A 6 20.04 7.91 12.24
N SER A 7 20.53 6.76 11.77
CA SER A 7 19.71 5.67 11.26
C SER A 7 19.93 4.44 12.14
N GLU A 8 18.89 4.03 12.87
CA GLU A 8 18.91 2.85 13.72
C GLU A 8 17.96 1.79 13.17
N SER A 9 18.44 0.55 13.05
CA SER A 9 17.66 -0.63 12.63
C SER A 9 16.92 -0.51 11.29
N GLY A 10 17.30 0.45 10.44
CA GLY A 10 16.71 0.69 9.13
C GLY A 10 17.72 1.30 8.16
N SER A 11 17.52 1.04 6.87
CA SER A 11 18.33 1.61 5.78
C SER A 11 17.43 1.95 4.60
N ALA A 12 17.77 3.01 3.87
CA ALA A 12 17.13 3.34 2.61
C ALA A 12 17.31 2.22 1.54
N LEU A 13 18.31 1.37 1.71
CA LEU A 13 18.61 0.25 0.81
C LEU A 13 18.05 -1.09 1.32
N SER A 14 17.31 -1.09 2.43
CA SER A 14 16.66 -2.30 2.91
C SER A 14 15.68 -2.82 1.83
N PRO A 15 15.63 -4.15 1.55
CA PRO A 15 14.81 -4.69 0.45
C PRO A 15 13.31 -4.40 0.55
N TRP A 16 12.83 -4.08 1.75
CA TRP A 16 11.44 -3.74 2.03
C TRP A 16 11.13 -2.24 1.95
N ALA A 17 12.15 -1.38 1.87
CA ALA A 17 11.99 0.08 1.91
C ALA A 17 11.59 0.67 0.55
N LEU A 18 12.01 0.04 -0.55
CA LEU A 18 11.66 0.47 -1.90
C LEU A 18 10.86 -0.62 -2.62
N GLN A 19 9.71 -0.24 -3.18
CA GLN A 19 8.85 -1.10 -3.97
C GLN A 19 8.84 -0.59 -5.42
N SER A 20 8.79 -1.51 -6.38
CA SER A 20 8.65 -1.11 -7.79
C SER A 20 7.25 -0.53 -8.05
N PRO A 21 7.10 0.40 -9.00
CA PRO A 21 5.79 0.94 -9.36
C PRO A 21 4.76 -0.15 -9.68
N GLU A 22 5.16 -1.21 -10.38
CA GLU A 22 4.31 -2.32 -10.76
C GLU A 22 3.84 -3.11 -9.52
N SER A 23 4.73 -3.33 -8.54
CA SER A 23 4.37 -3.99 -7.28
C SER A 23 3.38 -3.15 -6.46
N CYS A 24 3.53 -1.82 -6.48
CA CYS A 24 2.62 -0.90 -5.81
C CYS A 24 1.22 -0.95 -6.43
N VAL A 25 1.13 -0.89 -7.77
CA VAL A 25 -0.14 -0.97 -8.49
C VAL A 25 -0.84 -2.30 -8.24
N ALA A 26 -0.13 -3.42 -8.39
CA ALA A 26 -0.69 -4.75 -8.15
C ALA A 26 -1.22 -4.93 -6.71
N ARG A 27 -0.56 -4.33 -5.71
CA ARG A 27 -1.06 -4.34 -4.33
C ARG A 27 -2.33 -3.51 -4.17
N ALA A 28 -2.38 -2.33 -4.78
CA ALA A 28 -3.58 -1.48 -4.74
C ALA A 28 -4.78 -2.17 -5.39
N GLU A 29 -4.57 -2.80 -6.56
CA GLU A 29 -5.57 -3.61 -7.26
C GLU A 29 -6.05 -4.80 -6.42
N ARG A 30 -5.13 -5.56 -5.82
CA ARG A 30 -5.47 -6.70 -4.95
C ARG A 30 -6.27 -6.26 -3.72
N LEU A 31 -5.89 -5.13 -3.12
CA LEU A 31 -6.62 -4.56 -1.99
C LEU A 31 -8.03 -4.14 -2.42
N ALA A 32 -8.17 -3.40 -3.52
CA ALA A 32 -9.49 -2.98 -4.02
C ALA A 32 -10.39 -4.16 -4.41
N THR A 33 -9.80 -5.22 -4.98
CA THR A 33 -10.50 -6.48 -5.27
C THR A 33 -11.06 -7.12 -4.01
N SER A 34 -10.34 -7.05 -2.88
CA SER A 34 -10.83 -7.56 -1.61
C SER A 34 -12.06 -6.80 -1.07
N PHE A 35 -12.31 -5.59 -1.57
CA PHE A 35 -13.50 -4.78 -1.32
C PHE A 35 -14.56 -4.87 -2.44
N GLY A 36 -14.37 -5.77 -3.41
CA GLY A 36 -15.34 -6.04 -4.47
C GLY A 36 -15.16 -5.20 -5.74
N SER A 37 -14.07 -4.45 -5.88
CA SER A 37 -13.77 -3.72 -7.12
C SER A 37 -13.19 -4.66 -8.19
N VAL A 38 -13.62 -4.51 -9.44
CA VAL A 38 -13.13 -5.30 -10.59
C VAL A 38 -12.46 -4.40 -11.65
N THR A 39 -12.08 -3.18 -11.25
CA THR A 39 -11.48 -2.20 -12.15
C THR A 39 -9.95 -2.21 -12.06
N THR A 40 -9.31 -1.91 -13.18
CA THR A 40 -7.87 -1.62 -13.29
C THR A 40 -7.60 -0.12 -13.43
N ASP A 41 -8.65 0.71 -13.46
CA ASP A 41 -8.51 2.16 -13.50
C ASP A 41 -8.07 2.71 -12.12
N PRO A 42 -6.91 3.37 -12.01
CA PRO A 42 -6.39 3.87 -10.73
C PRO A 42 -7.34 4.85 -10.03
N ALA A 43 -8.09 5.66 -10.78
CA ALA A 43 -9.00 6.65 -10.19
C ALA A 43 -10.19 5.97 -9.48
N GLU A 44 -10.80 4.97 -10.11
CA GLU A 44 -11.89 4.21 -9.48
C GLU A 44 -11.38 3.29 -8.34
N ILE A 45 -10.16 2.76 -8.44
CA ILE A 45 -9.50 2.06 -7.32
C ILE A 45 -9.37 2.99 -6.11
N LEU A 46 -8.82 4.19 -6.31
CA LEU A 46 -8.62 5.17 -5.25
C LEU A 46 -9.96 5.56 -4.60
N LYS A 47 -10.96 5.87 -5.42
CA LYS A 47 -12.31 6.22 -4.96
C LYS A 47 -12.92 5.12 -4.12
N THR A 48 -12.78 3.86 -4.54
CA THR A 48 -13.25 2.70 -3.76
C THR A 48 -12.55 2.65 -2.41
N LEU A 49 -11.22 2.68 -2.38
CA LEU A 49 -10.44 2.59 -1.15
C LEU A 49 -10.69 3.75 -0.18
N MET A 50 -11.01 4.95 -0.70
CA MET A 50 -11.37 6.11 0.12
C MET A 50 -12.74 6.01 0.78
N THR A 51 -13.64 5.15 0.30
CA THR A 51 -14.98 4.96 0.89
C THR A 51 -15.00 3.89 1.99
N VAL A 52 -13.95 3.09 2.10
CA VAL A 52 -13.84 2.00 3.08
C VAL A 52 -13.51 2.57 4.45
N ASP A 53 -14.08 1.96 5.50
CA ASP A 53 -13.74 2.28 6.88
C ASP A 53 -12.25 1.96 7.18
N PRO A 54 -11.50 2.83 7.87
CA PRO A 54 -10.08 2.60 8.14
C PRO A 54 -9.78 1.31 8.92
N GLU A 55 -10.64 0.90 9.86
CA GLU A 55 -10.43 -0.32 10.64
C GLU A 55 -10.66 -1.56 9.77
N GLU A 56 -11.70 -1.55 8.93
CA GLU A 56 -11.94 -2.62 7.98
C GLU A 56 -10.81 -2.73 6.93
N CYS A 57 -10.32 -1.58 6.46
CA CYS A 57 -9.18 -1.48 5.56
C CYS A 57 -7.93 -2.13 6.15
N PHE A 58 -7.63 -1.84 7.42
CA PHE A 58 -6.49 -2.40 8.13
C PHE A 58 -6.60 -3.93 8.31
N LEU A 59 -7.78 -4.43 8.69
CA LEU A 59 -8.01 -5.86 8.89
C LEU A 59 -7.78 -6.66 7.59
N LYS A 60 -8.28 -6.18 6.46
CA LYS A 60 -8.04 -6.85 5.16
C LYS A 60 -6.61 -6.71 4.69
N PHE A 61 -5.96 -5.57 4.89
CA PHE A 61 -4.55 -5.40 4.56
C PHE A 61 -3.65 -6.39 5.33
N SER A 62 -3.91 -6.58 6.63
CA SER A 62 -3.16 -7.55 7.45
C SER A 62 -3.32 -9.00 6.97
N GLY A 63 -4.48 -9.36 6.41
CA GLY A 63 -4.74 -10.69 5.87
C GLY A 63 -4.13 -10.95 4.48
N ILE A 64 -3.72 -9.90 3.76
CA ILE A 64 -3.15 -9.99 2.39
C ILE A 64 -1.61 -10.15 2.42
N MET A 65 -0.97 -9.79 3.53
CA MET A 65 0.49 -9.76 3.70
C MET A 65 1.09 -11.05 4.33
N LEU A 66 0.24 -11.98 4.78
CA LEU A 66 0.60 -13.36 5.14
C LEU A 66 0.31 -14.31 3.97
#